data_AF-A0A2D7D799-F1
#
_entry.id   AF-A0A2D7D799-F1
#
_cell.length_a   1.000
_cell.length_b   1.000
_cell.length_c   1.000
_cell.angle_alpha   90.00
_cell.angle_beta   90.00
_cell.angle_gamma   90.00
#
_symmetry.space_group_name_H-M   'P 1'
#
loop_
_entity.id
_entity.type
_entity.pdbx_description
1 polymer ?
#
loop_
_entity_poly.entity_id
_entity_poly.type
_entity_poly.pdbx_seq_one_letter_code
_entity_poly.pdbx_strand_id
1 'polypeptide(L)'
;MAAKKRGRSKRRQEVQVPFPTLLVGVLVFLVVIGAGYMSINIRCAGLGKAIKTQESVLAEARKRLMVEMDMWSSRTAPINLERALVHHGLEMEMPESDQVIRIEALERAGEQVVRVNGRIR
;
A
#
# COMPACT_ATOMS: atom_id res chain seq x y z
N MET A 1 -20.30 44.55 -86.80
CA MET A 1 -20.50 44.74 -85.34
C MET A 1 -20.11 43.45 -84.63
N ALA A 2 -18.98 43.42 -83.94
CA ALA A 2 -18.46 42.21 -83.28
C ALA A 2 -18.75 42.26 -81.77
N ALA A 3 -19.61 41.36 -81.29
CA ALA A 3 -19.99 41.29 -79.87
C ALA A 3 -18.84 40.69 -79.04
N LYS A 4 -18.22 41.55 -78.22
CA LYS A 4 -17.14 41.19 -77.29
C LYS A 4 -17.68 40.29 -76.17
N LYS A 5 -17.40 38.99 -76.23
CA LYS A 5 -17.74 38.03 -75.16
C LYS A 5 -17.01 38.42 -73.87
N ARG A 6 -17.76 38.87 -72.87
CA ARG A 6 -17.29 39.14 -71.51
C ARG A 6 -16.93 37.82 -70.83
N GLY A 7 -15.63 37.58 -70.62
CA GLY A 7 -15.14 36.45 -69.83
C GLY A 7 -15.60 36.55 -68.39
N ARG A 8 -16.42 35.60 -67.96
CA ARG A 8 -16.92 35.49 -66.59
C ARG A 8 -15.81 34.90 -65.73
N SER A 9 -15.11 35.75 -64.98
CA SER A 9 -14.12 35.34 -63.98
C SER A 9 -14.80 34.40 -62.97
N LYS A 10 -14.42 33.12 -63.01
CA LYS A 10 -14.82 32.13 -61.99
C LYS A 10 -14.02 32.43 -60.73
N ARG A 11 -14.65 33.14 -59.79
CA ARG A 11 -14.15 33.31 -58.43
C ARG A 11 -14.03 31.92 -57.82
N ARG A 12 -12.81 31.43 -57.65
CA ARG A 12 -12.54 30.17 -56.95
C ARG A 12 -13.02 30.36 -55.52
N GLN A 13 -14.06 29.61 -55.16
CA GLN A 13 -14.52 29.51 -53.79
C GLN A 13 -13.46 28.70 -53.05
N GLU A 14 -12.54 29.39 -52.37
CA GLU A 14 -11.68 28.74 -51.39
C GLU A 14 -12.60 28.13 -50.34
N VAL A 15 -12.73 26.81 -50.39
CA VAL A 15 -13.37 26.05 -49.33
C VAL A 15 -12.43 26.18 -48.13
N GLN A 16 -12.67 27.18 -47.28
CA GLN A 16 -12.14 27.22 -45.93
C GLN A 16 -12.76 26.05 -45.17
N VAL A 17 -12.17 24.87 -45.37
CA VAL A 17 -12.42 23.74 -44.48
C VAL A 17 -12.00 24.18 -43.07
N PRO A 18 -12.81 23.96 -42.03
CA PRO A 18 -12.47 24.24 -40.62
C PRO A 18 -11.45 23.22 -40.08
N PHE A 19 -10.47 22.86 -40.91
CA PHE A 19 -9.42 21.91 -40.63
C PHE A 19 -8.46 22.35 -39.50
N PRO A 20 -8.20 23.65 -39.22
CA PRO A 20 -7.30 24.00 -38.12
C PRO A 20 -7.93 23.79 -36.74
N THR A 21 -9.25 23.97 -36.56
CA THR A 21 -9.89 23.84 -35.24
C THR A 21 -10.00 22.39 -34.79
N LEU A 22 -10.28 21.45 -35.70
CA LEU A 22 -10.30 20.02 -35.41
C LEU A 22 -8.92 19.50 -35.01
N LEU A 23 -7.87 19.91 -35.74
CA LEU A 23 -6.49 19.54 -35.41
C LEU A 23 -6.06 20.08 -34.05
N VAL A 24 -6.37 21.35 -33.75
CA VAL A 24 -6.11 21.94 -32.45
C VAL A 24 -6.87 21.20 -31.35
N GLY A 25 -8.13 20.82 -31.57
CA GLY A 25 -8.92 20.05 -30.61
C GLY A 25 -8.31 18.68 -30.28
N VAL A 26 -7.89 17.93 -31.30
CA VAL A 26 -7.20 16.63 -31.11
C VAL A 26 -5.87 16.82 -30.38
N LEU A 27 -5.12 17.85 -30.73
CA LEU A 27 -3.82 18.13 -30.11
C LEU A 27 -3.97 18.49 -28.63
N VAL A 28 -4.95 19.34 -28.28
CA VAL A 28 -5.29 19.65 -26.89
C VAL A 28 -5.77 18.41 -26.14
N PHE A 29 -6.60 17.57 -26.76
CA PHE A 29 -7.07 16.33 -26.16
C PHE A 29 -5.92 15.38 -25.81
N LEU A 30 -4.94 15.22 -26.72
CA LEU A 30 -3.73 14.42 -26.47
C LEU A 30 -2.89 15.00 -25.33
N VAL A 31 -2.75 16.33 -25.26
CA VAL A 31 -2.03 16.99 -24.16
C VAL A 31 -2.74 16.75 -22.82
N VAL A 32 -4.07 16.85 -22.76
CA VAL A 32 -4.85 16.59 -21.54
C VAL A 32 -4.69 15.13 -21.10
N ILE A 33 -4.76 14.17 -22.02
CA ILE A 33 -4.53 12.76 -21.72
C ILE A 33 -3.11 12.53 -21.23
N GLY A 34 -2.10 13.09 -21.91
CA GLY A 34 -0.69 12.94 -21.52
C GLY A 34 -0.41 13.52 -20.13
N ALA A 35 -0.92 14.72 -19.85
CA ALA A 35 -0.81 15.37 -18.55
C ALA A 35 -1.54 14.58 -17.45
N GLY A 36 -2.77 14.11 -17.74
CA GLY A 36 -3.54 13.26 -16.85
C GLY A 36 -2.80 11.97 -16.52
N TYR A 37 -2.29 11.28 -17.53
CA TYR A 37 -1.53 10.03 -17.35
C TYR A 37 -0.26 10.24 -16.52
N MET A 38 0.51 11.30 -16.77
CA MET A 38 1.69 11.59 -15.95
C MET A 38 1.34 11.95 -14.51
N SER A 39 0.26 12.70 -14.29
CA SER A 39 -0.19 13.03 -12.94
C SER A 39 -0.54 11.78 -12.13
N ILE A 40 -1.21 10.80 -12.75
CA ILE A 40 -1.55 9.52 -12.13
C ILE A 40 -0.28 8.73 -11.82
N ASN A 41 0.67 8.64 -12.76
CA ASN A 41 1.92 7.92 -12.54
C ASN A 41 2.73 8.50 -11.38
N ILE A 42 2.82 9.83 -11.26
CA ILE A 42 3.53 10.49 -10.15
C ILE A 42 2.84 10.17 -8.82
N ARG A 43 1.51 10.21 -8.77
CA ARG A 43 0.74 9.87 -7.55
C ARG A 43 0.90 8.40 -7.17
N CYS A 44 0.80 7.49 -8.14
CA CYS A 44 1.01 6.05 -7.93
C CYS A 44 2.43 5.74 -7.46
N ALA A 45 3.45 6.40 -8.01
CA ALA A 45 4.83 6.25 -7.55
C ALA A 45 5.01 6.73 -6.10
N GLY A 46 4.35 7.84 -5.73
CA GLY A 46 4.33 8.34 -4.35
C GLY A 46 3.65 7.36 -3.38
N LEU A 47 2.46 6.85 -3.74
CA LEU A 47 1.73 5.87 -2.95
C LEU A 47 2.50 4.55 -2.80
N GLY A 48 3.13 4.07 -3.87
CA GLY A 48 3.95 2.86 -3.82
C GLY A 48 5.16 3.00 -2.90
N LYS A 49 5.79 4.19 -2.85
CA LYS A 49 6.85 4.47 -1.87
C LYS A 49 6.30 4.47 -0.44
N ALA A 50 5.18 5.12 -0.20
CA ALA A 50 4.56 5.17 1.13
C ALA A 50 4.19 3.76 1.64
N ILE A 51 3.58 2.93 0.80
CA ILE A 51 3.25 1.55 1.13
C ILE A 51 4.51 0.77 1.49
N LYS A 52 5.57 0.84 0.65
CA LYS A 52 6.85 0.15 0.94
C LYS A 52 7.47 0.59 2.26
N THR A 53 7.40 1.88 2.60
CA THR A 53 7.91 2.36 3.90
C THR A 53 7.11 1.78 5.05
N GLN A 54 5.78 1.75 4.96
CA GLN A 54 4.93 1.18 5.99
C GLN A 54 5.14 -0.33 6.14
N GLU A 55 5.25 -1.05 5.02
CA GLU A 55 5.58 -2.48 5.00
C GLU A 55 6.94 -2.76 5.65
N SER A 56 7.95 -1.93 5.40
CA SER A 56 9.27 -2.09 6.04
C SER A 56 9.22 -1.89 7.55
N VAL A 57 8.48 -0.88 8.02
CA VAL A 57 8.31 -0.61 9.45
C VAL A 57 7.58 -1.77 10.13
N LEU A 58 6.52 -2.28 9.49
CA LEU A 58 5.77 -3.42 9.99
C LEU A 58 6.64 -4.68 10.04
N ALA A 59 7.43 -4.94 8.99
CA ALA A 59 8.37 -6.06 8.95
C ALA A 59 9.43 -5.97 10.06
N GLU A 60 9.96 -4.78 10.33
CA GLU A 60 10.92 -4.57 11.42
C GLU A 60 10.28 -4.78 12.79
N ALA A 61 9.08 -4.24 13.03
CA ALA A 61 8.34 -4.44 14.27
C ALA A 61 8.04 -5.94 14.52
N ARG A 62 7.64 -6.68 13.47
CA ARG A 62 7.43 -8.13 13.56
C ARG A 62 8.70 -8.88 13.90
N LYS A 63 9.84 -8.51 13.31
CA LYS A 63 11.14 -9.12 13.65
C LYS A 63 11.49 -8.89 15.12
N ARG A 64 11.32 -7.67 15.63
CA ARG A 64 11.57 -7.34 17.04
C ARG A 64 10.67 -8.16 17.97
N LEU A 65 9.38 -8.26 17.64
CA LEU A 65 8.43 -9.08 18.40
C LEU A 65 8.85 -10.55 18.42
N MET A 66 9.26 -11.10 17.26
CA MET A 66 9.69 -12.49 17.17
C MET A 66 10.93 -12.78 18.04
N VAL A 67 11.93 -11.89 18.02
CA VAL A 67 13.13 -12.01 18.86
C VAL A 67 12.78 -11.93 20.33
N GLU A 68 11.91 -10.98 20.71
CA GLU A 68 11.47 -10.83 22.09
C GLU A 68 10.73 -12.10 22.52
N MET A 69 9.78 -12.59 21.72
CA MET A 69 9.01 -13.80 22.05
C MET A 69 9.90 -15.04 22.19
N ASP A 70 10.98 -15.15 21.41
CA ASP A 70 11.99 -16.21 21.53
C ASP A 70 12.84 -16.06 22.81
N MET A 71 13.21 -14.84 23.19
CA MET A 71 13.86 -14.58 24.48
C MET A 71 12.95 -14.88 25.67
N TRP A 72 11.67 -14.52 25.57
CA TRP A 72 10.68 -14.82 26.62
C TRP A 72 10.41 -16.30 26.72
N SER A 73 10.26 -17.01 25.60
CA SER A 73 10.04 -18.46 25.61
C SER A 73 11.23 -19.20 26.22
N SER A 74 12.46 -18.81 25.89
CA SER A 74 13.67 -19.41 26.45
C SER A 74 13.82 -19.12 27.95
N ARG A 75 13.51 -17.90 28.42
CA ARG A 75 13.58 -17.56 29.86
C ARG A 75 12.46 -18.20 30.68
N THR A 76 11.28 -18.34 30.11
CA THR A 76 10.10 -18.94 30.77
C THR A 76 10.06 -20.46 30.61
N ALA A 77 11.04 -21.05 29.91
CA ALA A 77 11.14 -22.50 29.83
C ALA A 77 11.35 -23.07 31.25
N PRO A 78 10.62 -24.14 31.64
CA PRO A 78 10.60 -24.65 33.01
C PRO A 78 12.00 -24.94 33.55
N ILE A 79 12.85 -25.58 32.74
CA ILE A 79 14.23 -25.92 33.11
C ILE A 79 15.13 -24.68 33.36
N ASN A 80 14.89 -23.59 32.63
CA ASN A 80 15.66 -22.37 32.78
C ASN A 80 15.15 -21.55 33.97
N LEU A 81 13.84 -21.59 34.23
CA LEU A 81 13.21 -21.02 35.41
C LEU A 81 13.70 -21.69 36.70
N GLU A 82 13.68 -23.02 36.76
CA GLU A 82 14.20 -23.79 37.90
C GLU A 82 15.68 -23.45 38.16
N ARG A 83 16.49 -23.41 37.10
CA ARG A 83 17.91 -23.04 37.22
C ARG A 83 18.10 -21.60 37.71
N ALA A 84 17.27 -20.66 37.27
CA ALA A 84 17.30 -19.27 37.72
C ALA A 84 16.85 -19.13 39.19
N LEU A 85 15.82 -19.85 39.61
CA LEU A 85 15.32 -19.88 40.98
C LEU A 85 16.39 -20.39 41.96
N VAL A 86 17.06 -21.50 41.61
CA VAL A 86 18.18 -22.04 42.39
C VAL A 86 19.35 -21.05 42.43
N HIS A 87 19.67 -20.40 41.31
CA HIS A 87 20.75 -19.41 41.26
C HIS A 87 20.49 -18.19 42.14
N HIS A 88 19.24 -17.75 42.26
CA HIS A 88 18.84 -16.63 43.10
C HIS A 88 18.46 -17.01 44.53
N GLY A 89 18.58 -18.29 44.92
CA GLY A 89 18.26 -18.76 46.26
C GLY A 89 16.78 -18.66 46.62
N LEU A 90 15.90 -18.72 45.62
CA LEU A 90 14.46 -18.66 45.80
C LEU A 90 13.91 -20.09 45.96
N GLU A 91 13.33 -20.38 47.13
CA GLU A 91 12.51 -21.57 47.35
C GLU A 91 11.13 -21.36 46.70
N MET A 92 11.04 -21.60 45.39
CA MET A 92 9.77 -21.65 44.67
C MET A 92 9.72 -22.93 43.83
N GLU A 93 8.58 -23.60 43.85
CA GLU A 93 8.30 -24.77 43.03
C GLU A 93 7.36 -24.38 41.89
N MET A 94 7.51 -25.03 40.73
CA MET A 94 6.62 -24.81 39.60
C MET A 94 5.22 -25.31 39.96
N PRO A 95 4.15 -24.52 39.76
CA PRO A 95 2.80 -24.93 40.16
C PRO A 95 2.32 -26.14 39.36
N GLU A 96 1.55 -27.00 40.04
CA GLU A 96 0.92 -28.17 39.42
C GLU A 96 -0.19 -27.74 38.44
N SER A 97 -0.55 -28.64 37.50
CA SER A 97 -1.47 -28.32 36.40
C SER A 97 -2.89 -27.92 36.87
N ASP A 98 -3.28 -28.34 38.08
CA ASP A 98 -4.53 -28.01 38.75
C ASP A 98 -4.53 -26.63 39.43
N GLN A 99 -3.34 -26.08 39.70
CA GLN A 99 -3.14 -24.75 40.30
C GLN A 99 -3.03 -23.64 39.24
N VAL A 100 -2.98 -23.99 37.96
CA VAL A 100 -2.88 -23.04 36.85
C VAL A 100 -4.28 -22.52 36.45
N ILE A 101 -4.58 -21.26 36.82
CA ILE A 101 -5.80 -20.58 36.38
C ILE A 101 -5.59 -20.02 34.98
N ARG A 102 -6.30 -20.57 33.99
CA ARG A 102 -6.31 -20.05 32.62
C ARG A 102 -7.31 -18.90 32.51
N ILE A 103 -6.81 -17.71 32.17
CA ILE A 103 -7.66 -16.52 32.02
C ILE A 103 -8.21 -16.48 30.59
N GLU A 104 -9.44 -16.94 30.40
CA GLU A 104 -10.12 -16.96 29.08
C GLU A 104 -10.25 -15.57 28.43
N ALA A 105 -10.26 -14.49 29.23
CA ALA A 105 -10.32 -13.13 28.72
C ALA A 105 -9.04 -12.76 27.93
N LEU A 106 -7.89 -13.31 28.32
CA LEU A 106 -6.63 -13.15 27.61
C LEU A 106 -6.60 -13.99 26.33
N GLU A 107 -7.18 -15.19 26.34
CA GLU A 107 -7.33 -16.02 25.14
C GLU A 107 -8.22 -15.35 24.09
N ARG A 108 -9.38 -14.79 24.48
CA ARG A 108 -10.24 -14.04 23.55
C ARG A 108 -9.57 -12.79 22.99
N ALA A 109 -8.74 -12.10 23.79
CA ALA A 109 -7.96 -10.95 23.33
C ALA A 109 -6.87 -11.36 22.34
N GLY A 110 -6.15 -12.45 22.62
CA GLY A 110 -5.18 -13.05 21.68
C GLY A 110 -5.83 -13.49 20.37
N GLU A 111 -7.01 -14.10 20.44
CA GLU A 111 -7.76 -14.57 19.28
C GLU A 111 -8.32 -13.42 18.42
N GLN A 112 -8.74 -12.31 19.04
CA GLN A 112 -9.11 -11.09 18.33
C GLN A 112 -7.91 -10.46 17.60
N VAL A 113 -6.73 -10.41 18.22
CA VAL A 113 -5.50 -9.89 17.58
C VAL A 113 -5.08 -10.75 16.38
N VAL A 114 -5.24 -12.07 16.48
CA VAL A 114 -4.98 -13.01 15.37
C VAL A 114 -6.00 -12.86 14.24
N ARG A 115 -7.31 -12.71 14.55
CA ARG A 115 -8.34 -12.47 13.52
C ARG A 115 -8.19 -11.14 12.80
N VAL A 116 -7.80 -10.07 13.50
CA VAL A 116 -7.53 -8.77 12.85
C VAL A 116 -6.35 -8.89 11.89
N ASN A 117 -5.28 -9.59 12.26
CA ASN A 117 -4.14 -9.83 11.36
C ASN A 117 -4.47 -10.78 10.19
N GLY A 118 -5.37 -11.75 10.38
CA GLY A 118 -5.82 -12.67 9.32
C GLY A 118 -6.74 -12.02 8.28
N ARG A 119 -7.44 -10.94 8.64
CA ARG A 119 -8.34 -10.19 7.74
C ARG A 119 -7.60 -9.16 6.86
N ILE A 120 -6.34 -8.88 7.17
CA ILE A 120 -5.46 -7.94 6.45
C ILE A 120 -4.60 -8.68 5.39
N ARG A 121 -4.75 -10.01 5.26
CA ARG A 121 -4.15 -10.81 4.18
C ARG A 121 -5.11 -10.98 3.01
#